data_AF-A0A2K6Q5P9-F1
#
_entry.id   AF-A0A2K6Q5P9-F1
#
_cell.length_a   1.000
_cell.length_b   1.000
_cell.length_c   1.000
_cell.angle_alpha   90.00
_cell.angle_beta   90.00
_cell.angle_gamma   90.00
#
_symmetry.space_group_name_H-M   'P 1'
#
loop_
_entity.id
_entity.type
_entity.pdbx_description
1 polymer ?
#
loop_
_entity_poly.entity_id
_entity_poly.type
_entity_poly.pdbx_seq_one_letter_code
_entity_poly.pdbx_strand_id
1 'polypeptide(L)'
;MQKSTNSDTSLETLNSTRQGTGAVQMRIKNANSHHDRLSQSKSMILTDVGKVNEPISRHRRNHSQHILKDVIPPLEQLMVEKEGYLQKAKIADGGKKLRKNWSTSWIVLSSRKIEFYKESKQQALSNMKTGHKPESVDLCGAHIEWAKEKSSRKNVFQITTVSGNEFLLQSDIDFIILDWFHAIKNAIDRLPKDSSCPSRNLELFKIQRSSSTELLSHYNSDIKEQKPEHRKSLNQIFGSHLHKVCERENSTVPWFVKQCIEAVEKRGLDVDGIYRVSGNLATIQKLRFIVNQEEKLNLDDSQWEDIHVVTGALKMFFRELPEPLFPYSFFERFVEAIKKQDNNTRIEAVKSLVQKLPPPNRDTMKVLFGHLTKIVAKASKNLMSTQSLGIVFGPTLLRAENETGNMAIHMVYQNQIAELMLSEYSKIFSSEED
;
A
#
# COMPACT_ATOMS: atom_id res chain seq x y z
N MET A 1 41.38 -16.49 49.63
CA MET A 1 41.56 -15.85 50.95
C MET A 1 41.87 -14.38 50.66
N GLN A 2 40.97 -13.43 50.92
CA GLN A 2 40.50 -12.88 52.20
C GLN A 2 41.46 -11.78 52.74
N LYS A 3 40.86 -10.67 53.23
CA LYS A 3 41.44 -9.40 53.73
C LYS A 3 41.81 -8.39 52.61
N SER A 4 41.28 -7.15 52.52
CA SER A 4 40.86 -6.11 53.49
C SER A 4 42.04 -5.25 54.00
N THR A 5 41.96 -3.94 54.27
CA THR A 5 40.88 -2.91 54.19
C THR A 5 41.49 -1.51 54.37
N ASN A 6 40.70 -0.43 54.21
CA ASN A 6 40.94 0.94 54.71
C ASN A 6 42.08 1.77 54.05
N SER A 7 42.16 3.10 54.22
CA SER A 7 41.13 4.15 54.24
C SER A 7 41.80 5.55 54.17
N ASP A 8 40.96 6.60 54.06
CA ASP A 8 41.19 8.01 54.43
C ASP A 8 42.04 8.98 53.56
N THR A 9 41.31 9.89 52.90
CA THR A 9 41.19 11.35 53.21
C THR A 9 42.40 12.03 53.91
N SER A 10 42.87 13.24 53.56
CA SER A 10 42.11 14.46 53.18
C SER A 10 42.96 15.64 52.65
N LEU A 11 42.31 16.62 51.99
CA LEU A 11 42.62 18.08 51.90
C LEU A 11 43.94 18.55 51.21
N GLU A 12 44.13 19.82 50.80
CA GLU A 12 43.26 20.80 50.09
C GLU A 12 44.09 22.05 49.66
N THR A 13 43.80 22.66 48.49
CA THR A 13 43.94 24.09 48.04
C THR A 13 44.03 24.11 46.50
N LEU A 14 43.17 24.80 45.72
CA LEU A 14 42.98 26.26 45.54
C LEU A 14 44.24 26.92 44.95
N ASN A 15 44.22 27.73 43.87
CA ASN A 15 43.19 28.46 43.09
C ASN A 15 43.81 28.85 41.71
N SER A 16 43.17 29.43 40.66
CA SER A 16 41.80 29.63 40.12
C SER A 16 41.98 30.29 38.70
N THR A 17 41.06 30.77 37.85
CA THR A 17 39.62 31.16 37.87
C THR A 17 39.10 31.34 36.40
N ARG A 18 37.80 31.68 36.22
CA ARG A 18 37.12 32.32 35.04
C ARG A 18 36.78 31.49 33.78
N GLN A 19 35.67 31.75 33.06
CA GLN A 19 34.30 32.22 33.41
C GLN A 19 33.36 32.13 32.17
N GLY A 20 32.03 32.03 32.36
CA GLY A 20 31.03 32.15 31.27
C GLY A 20 30.15 30.90 31.04
N THR A 21 29.20 30.53 31.92
CA THR A 21 27.79 31.03 32.04
C THR A 21 26.79 30.53 30.99
N GLY A 22 25.77 29.76 31.41
CA GLY A 22 24.58 29.48 30.58
C GLY A 22 23.85 28.15 30.83
N ALA A 23 23.31 27.89 32.03
CA ALA A 23 22.50 26.70 32.31
C ALA A 23 21.24 27.04 33.11
N VAL A 24 20.08 26.52 32.68
CA VAL A 24 18.76 26.73 33.33
C VAL A 24 18.47 25.57 34.29
N GLN A 25 18.04 25.89 35.51
CA GLN A 25 17.98 24.93 36.61
C GLN A 25 16.60 24.25 36.76
N MET A 26 16.60 22.92 36.78
CA MET A 26 15.41 22.10 37.06
C MET A 26 14.97 22.25 38.52
N ARG A 27 13.66 22.39 38.77
CA ARG A 27 13.09 22.61 40.11
C ARG A 27 12.22 21.43 40.56
N ILE A 28 12.81 20.53 41.33
CA ILE A 28 12.09 19.49 42.09
C ILE A 28 11.90 20.01 43.53
N LYS A 29 10.71 19.83 44.11
CA LYS A 29 10.49 19.83 45.57
C LYS A 29 9.45 18.76 45.92
N ASN A 30 9.69 18.06 47.04
CA ASN A 30 8.84 16.97 47.52
C ASN A 30 7.99 17.42 48.73
N ALA A 31 7.01 16.61 49.13
CA ALA A 31 5.99 16.95 50.12
C ALA A 31 6.43 16.85 51.60
N ASN A 32 5.72 17.55 52.50
CA ASN A 32 4.98 16.93 53.62
C ASN A 32 4.39 17.96 54.62
N SER A 33 3.07 17.93 54.81
CA SER A 33 2.40 18.19 56.11
C SER A 33 0.97 17.60 56.06
N HIS A 34 0.50 17.06 57.19
CA HIS A 34 -0.82 16.41 57.32
C HIS A 34 -1.88 17.38 57.84
N HIS A 35 -3.14 17.20 57.44
CA HIS A 35 -4.26 17.02 58.37
C HIS A 35 -5.52 16.46 57.67
N ASP A 36 -6.47 16.01 58.50
CA ASP A 36 -7.55 15.08 58.17
C ASP A 36 -8.84 15.77 57.67
N ARG A 37 -9.63 15.09 56.82
CA ARG A 37 -10.93 14.46 57.20
C ARG A 37 -11.65 13.78 56.02
N LEU A 38 -12.64 12.95 56.36
CA LEU A 38 -13.32 12.03 55.44
C LEU A 38 -14.64 12.58 54.86
N SER A 39 -14.99 12.05 53.70
CA SER A 39 -16.32 11.61 53.23
C SER A 39 -17.58 12.33 53.73
N GLN A 40 -18.38 12.82 52.78
CA GLN A 40 -19.81 12.49 52.76
C GLN A 40 -20.45 12.63 51.37
N SER A 41 -21.38 11.73 51.08
CA SER A 41 -22.30 11.80 49.94
C SER A 41 -23.73 11.55 50.45
N LYS A 42 -24.71 12.28 49.92
CA LYS A 42 -26.14 11.94 50.04
C LYS A 42 -26.99 12.70 49.03
N SER A 43 -28.12 12.08 48.67
CA SER A 43 -29.15 12.61 47.78
C SER A 43 -30.24 13.34 48.58
N MET A 44 -31.08 14.12 47.91
CA MET A 44 -32.38 14.53 48.45
C MET A 44 -33.46 14.39 47.37
N ILE A 45 -34.55 13.71 47.71
CA ILE A 45 -35.74 13.53 46.89
C ILE A 45 -36.82 14.48 47.38
N LEU A 46 -37.63 15.03 46.47
CA LEU A 46 -38.94 15.62 46.77
C LEU A 46 -39.95 15.13 45.72
N THR A 47 -41.18 14.83 46.16
CA THR A 47 -42.15 14.05 45.38
C THR A 47 -43.38 14.85 44.93
N ASP A 48 -43.50 14.95 43.60
CA ASP A 48 -44.73 14.77 42.81
C ASP A 48 -45.90 15.79 42.88
N VAL A 49 -46.70 15.70 41.80
CA VAL A 49 -48.09 16.13 41.55
C VAL A 49 -48.27 17.32 40.60
N GLY A 50 -48.62 17.02 39.34
CA GLY A 50 -49.76 17.70 38.70
C GLY A 50 -49.60 18.41 37.35
N LYS A 51 -49.83 17.67 36.26
CA LYS A 51 -50.41 18.10 34.96
C LYS A 51 -49.56 18.92 33.96
N VAL A 52 -49.97 18.80 32.70
CA VAL A 52 -49.34 19.28 31.45
C VAL A 52 -49.98 20.59 30.96
N ASN A 53 -49.20 21.46 30.31
CA ASN A 53 -49.67 22.33 29.22
C ASN A 53 -48.48 22.89 28.40
N GLU A 54 -48.63 23.01 27.08
CA GLU A 54 -47.66 23.65 26.18
C GLU A 54 -47.82 25.18 26.10
N PRO A 55 -46.75 25.95 25.89
CA PRO A 55 -46.82 27.35 25.45
C PRO A 55 -46.43 27.54 23.96
N ILE A 56 -47.38 27.22 23.09
CA ILE A 56 -47.70 27.84 21.78
C ILE A 56 -46.63 28.76 21.14
N SER A 57 -46.17 28.39 19.94
CA SER A 57 -45.36 29.26 19.06
C SER A 57 -46.05 30.59 18.71
N ARG A 58 -45.36 31.72 18.95
CA ARG A 58 -45.80 33.06 18.52
C ARG A 58 -44.63 33.97 18.10
N HIS A 59 -44.20 33.86 16.84
CA HIS A 59 -43.79 35.04 16.09
C HIS A 59 -44.20 34.93 14.61
N ARG A 60 -45.35 35.54 14.29
CA ARG A 60 -45.81 35.79 12.93
C ARG A 60 -46.10 37.29 12.80
N ARG A 61 -45.36 37.99 11.94
CA ARG A 61 -45.72 39.31 11.44
C ARG A 61 -45.39 39.37 9.95
N ASN A 62 -46.19 40.14 9.20
CA ASN A 62 -46.47 39.87 7.80
C ASN A 62 -45.73 40.81 6.83
N HIS A 63 -45.66 40.35 5.58
CA HIS A 63 -45.39 41.13 4.36
C HIS A 63 -43.95 41.66 4.19
N SER A 64 -43.49 41.94 2.96
CA SER A 64 -44.24 42.02 1.69
C SER A 64 -43.70 41.12 0.58
N GLN A 65 -44.58 40.73 -0.35
CA GLN A 65 -44.18 40.22 -1.66
C GLN A 65 -43.92 41.41 -2.60
N HIS A 66 -42.66 41.70 -2.90
CA HIS A 66 -42.31 42.46 -4.10
C HIS A 66 -41.36 41.62 -4.97
N ILE A 67 -41.81 41.35 -6.19
CA ILE A 67 -40.97 40.75 -7.23
C ILE A 67 -40.14 41.89 -7.85
N LEU A 68 -38.83 41.84 -7.64
CA LEU A 68 -37.86 42.52 -8.49
C LEU A 68 -36.85 41.50 -9.01
N LYS A 69 -36.46 41.66 -10.28
CA LYS A 69 -35.70 40.67 -11.05
C LYS A 69 -34.20 40.97 -11.02
N ASP A 70 -33.54 40.67 -9.91
CA ASP A 70 -32.08 40.72 -9.86
C ASP A 70 -31.47 39.44 -10.45
N VAL A 71 -31.29 39.53 -11.78
CA VAL A 71 -30.44 38.75 -12.69
C VAL A 71 -29.72 37.55 -12.07
N ILE A 72 -30.23 36.35 -12.36
CA ILE A 72 -29.50 35.09 -12.22
C ILE A 72 -28.29 35.12 -13.18
N PRO A 73 -27.03 35.01 -12.69
CA PRO A 73 -25.90 34.68 -13.55
C PRO A 73 -26.10 33.26 -14.11
N PRO A 74 -25.84 33.00 -15.40
CA PRO A 74 -26.21 31.72 -16.04
C PRO A 74 -25.65 30.47 -15.37
N LEU A 75 -26.33 29.33 -15.59
CA LEU A 75 -25.92 28.01 -15.10
C LEU A 75 -24.57 27.55 -15.70
N GLU A 76 -23.47 27.88 -15.02
CA GLU A 76 -22.22 27.09 -15.04
C GLU A 76 -21.88 26.57 -13.63
N GLN A 77 -22.90 26.05 -12.93
CA GLN A 77 -22.69 25.24 -11.74
C GLN A 77 -22.01 23.93 -12.19
N LEU A 78 -20.72 23.76 -11.84
CA LEU A 78 -19.84 22.72 -12.36
C LEU A 78 -20.50 21.33 -12.34
N MET A 79 -20.82 20.80 -13.52
CA MET A 79 -21.12 19.38 -13.66
C MET A 79 -19.82 18.60 -13.45
N VAL A 80 -19.69 18.00 -12.26
CA VAL A 80 -18.63 17.04 -11.96
C VAL A 80 -18.88 15.80 -12.80
N GLU A 81 -17.99 15.54 -13.75
CA GLU A 81 -18.09 14.39 -14.66
C GLU A 81 -17.55 13.13 -13.99
N LYS A 82 -16.54 13.28 -13.14
CA LYS A 82 -15.90 12.19 -12.40
C LYS A 82 -15.20 12.70 -11.14
N GLU A 83 -15.28 11.95 -10.06
CA GLU A 83 -14.52 12.19 -8.84
C GLU A 83 -13.98 10.88 -8.24
N GLY A 84 -12.84 10.93 -7.56
CA GLY A 84 -12.16 9.73 -7.05
C GLY A 84 -10.73 9.97 -6.58
N TYR A 85 -10.12 8.98 -5.93
CA TYR A 85 -8.70 9.03 -5.54
C TYR A 85 -7.80 8.46 -6.65
N LEU A 86 -6.67 9.13 -6.91
CA LEU A 86 -5.56 8.62 -7.71
C LEU A 86 -4.22 9.01 -7.06
N GLN A 87 -3.15 8.31 -7.43
CA GLN A 87 -1.78 8.75 -7.14
C GLN A 87 -1.35 9.78 -8.19
N LYS A 88 -0.88 10.95 -7.74
CA LYS A 88 -0.48 12.09 -8.58
C LYS A 88 1.00 12.43 -8.35
N ALA A 89 1.70 12.86 -9.40
CA ALA A 89 2.99 13.55 -9.30
C ALA A 89 3.10 14.69 -10.31
N LYS A 90 3.44 15.90 -9.86
CA LYS A 90 3.82 17.00 -10.77
C LYS A 90 5.29 16.84 -11.17
N ILE A 91 5.59 16.89 -12.48
CA ILE A 91 6.95 16.72 -13.01
C ILE A 91 7.45 17.94 -13.79
N ALA A 92 6.57 18.87 -14.16
CA ALA A 92 6.96 20.21 -14.61
C ALA A 92 5.97 21.29 -14.15
N ASP A 93 6.48 22.49 -13.93
CA ASP A 93 5.72 23.69 -13.56
C ASP A 93 6.15 24.87 -14.43
N GLY A 94 5.26 25.38 -15.29
CA GLY A 94 5.61 26.41 -16.28
C GLY A 94 6.80 26.02 -17.19
N GLY A 95 6.89 24.74 -17.58
CA GLY A 95 8.01 24.17 -18.34
C GLY A 95 9.27 23.86 -17.54
N LYS A 96 9.36 24.25 -16.26
CA LYS A 96 10.50 23.94 -15.39
C LYS A 96 10.35 22.53 -14.81
N LYS A 97 11.30 21.64 -15.10
CA LYS A 97 11.30 20.26 -14.59
C LYS A 97 11.40 20.24 -13.06
N LEU A 98 10.50 19.50 -12.42
CA LEU A 98 10.46 19.26 -10.97
C LEU A 98 10.93 17.84 -10.64
N ARG A 99 11.46 17.67 -9.42
CA ARG A 99 11.73 16.34 -8.87
C ARG A 99 10.40 15.61 -8.65
N LYS A 100 10.13 14.57 -9.45
CA LYS A 100 8.96 13.70 -9.32
C LYS A 100 8.77 13.24 -7.87
N ASN A 101 7.67 13.67 -7.26
CA ASN A 101 7.22 13.27 -5.93
C ASN A 101 5.76 12.79 -6.04
N TRP A 102 5.44 11.66 -5.43
CA TRP A 102 4.11 11.04 -5.53
C TRP A 102 3.28 11.30 -4.28
N SER A 103 2.03 11.71 -4.47
CA SER A 103 1.04 11.91 -3.42
C SER A 103 -0.32 11.39 -3.87
N THR A 104 -1.04 10.69 -3.00
CA THR A 104 -2.48 10.46 -3.20
C THR A 104 -3.20 11.81 -3.24
N SER A 105 -4.19 11.96 -4.10
CA SER A 105 -5.04 13.15 -4.14
C SER A 105 -6.47 12.74 -4.49
N TRP A 106 -7.44 13.41 -3.90
CA TRP A 106 -8.81 13.38 -4.43
C TRP A 106 -8.84 14.28 -5.67
N ILE A 107 -9.34 13.74 -6.78
CA ILE A 107 -9.36 14.37 -8.08
C ILE A 107 -10.82 14.57 -8.48
N VAL A 108 -11.13 15.78 -8.94
CA VAL A 108 -12.45 16.14 -9.48
C VAL A 108 -12.27 16.61 -10.92
N LEU A 109 -12.89 15.91 -11.86
CA LEU A 109 -12.99 16.29 -13.26
C LEU A 109 -14.29 17.07 -13.49
N SER A 110 -14.18 18.22 -14.11
CA SER A 110 -15.28 19.04 -14.64
C SER A 110 -15.04 19.30 -16.13
N SER A 111 -16.09 19.68 -16.86
CA SER A 111 -16.08 19.84 -18.32
C SER A 111 -14.92 20.63 -18.94
N ARG A 112 -14.32 21.59 -18.23
CA ARG A 112 -13.14 22.35 -18.69
C ARG A 112 -11.87 22.20 -17.84
N LYS A 113 -11.91 21.51 -16.69
CA LYS A 113 -10.79 21.51 -15.72
C LYS A 113 -10.73 20.29 -14.82
N ILE A 114 -9.53 20.02 -14.29
CA ILE A 114 -9.28 19.08 -13.20
C ILE A 114 -8.88 19.85 -11.95
N GLU A 115 -9.37 19.43 -10.78
CA GLU A 115 -8.96 19.96 -9.48
C GLU A 115 -8.38 18.86 -8.59
N PHE A 116 -7.26 19.16 -7.94
CA PHE A 116 -6.55 18.25 -7.05
C PHE A 116 -6.64 18.72 -5.60
N TYR A 117 -7.20 17.85 -4.75
CA TYR A 117 -7.37 18.06 -3.32
C TYR A 117 -6.42 17.14 -2.55
N LYS A 118 -5.67 17.71 -1.59
CA LYS A 118 -4.58 17.02 -0.86
C LYS A 118 -5.05 16.17 0.34
N GLU A 119 -6.32 16.26 0.72
CA GLU A 119 -6.88 15.72 1.96
C GLU A 119 -8.13 14.88 1.70
N SER A 120 -8.75 14.35 2.76
CA SER A 120 -9.93 13.48 2.65
C SER A 120 -11.11 14.18 1.96
N LYS A 121 -12.02 13.41 1.33
CA LYS A 121 -13.24 13.93 0.69
C LYS A 121 -14.06 14.85 1.61
N GLN A 122 -14.10 14.58 2.92
CA GLN A 122 -14.80 15.43 3.89
C GLN A 122 -14.08 16.77 4.11
N GLN A 123 -12.75 16.78 4.20
CA GLN A 123 -11.95 18.01 4.29
C GLN A 123 -11.94 18.80 2.97
N ALA A 124 -11.95 18.13 1.81
CA ALA A 124 -12.12 18.79 0.52
C ALA A 124 -13.43 19.59 0.47
N LEU A 125 -14.55 18.98 0.91
CA LEU A 125 -15.87 19.62 0.97
C LEU A 125 -15.97 20.74 2.01
N SER A 126 -15.18 20.71 3.10
CA SER A 126 -15.07 21.88 4.00
C SER A 126 -14.17 22.97 3.44
N ASN A 127 -13.10 22.62 2.73
CA ASN A 127 -12.14 23.58 2.17
C ASN A 127 -12.77 24.42 1.02
N MET A 128 -13.75 23.86 0.29
CA MET A 128 -14.59 24.64 -0.62
C MET A 128 -15.44 25.72 0.08
N LYS A 129 -15.71 25.58 1.39
CA LYS A 129 -16.46 26.58 2.19
C LYS A 129 -15.55 27.61 2.88
N THR A 130 -14.25 27.33 3.02
CA THR A 130 -13.27 28.23 3.69
C THR A 130 -12.41 29.03 2.71
N GLY A 131 -12.64 28.91 1.40
CA GLY A 131 -11.97 29.72 0.37
C GLY A 131 -10.58 29.23 -0.04
N HIS A 132 -10.11 28.08 0.48
CA HIS A 132 -8.85 27.47 0.04
C HIS A 132 -9.00 26.88 -1.38
N LYS A 133 -8.51 27.62 -2.38
CA LYS A 133 -8.55 27.19 -3.79
C LYS A 133 -7.66 25.94 -4.00
N PRO A 134 -8.20 24.83 -4.55
CA PRO A 134 -7.40 23.64 -4.87
C PRO A 134 -6.41 23.91 -6.00
N GLU A 135 -5.44 23.02 -6.21
CA GLU A 135 -4.59 23.09 -7.40
C GLU A 135 -5.43 22.70 -8.62
N SER A 136 -5.77 23.67 -9.46
CA SER A 136 -6.64 23.51 -10.62
C SER A 136 -5.85 23.55 -11.93
N VAL A 137 -6.13 22.61 -12.82
CA VAL A 137 -5.58 22.49 -14.18
C VAL A 137 -6.68 22.72 -15.20
N ASP A 138 -6.47 23.69 -16.09
CA ASP A 138 -7.27 23.85 -17.30
C ASP A 138 -6.96 22.73 -18.31
N LEU A 139 -8.00 22.16 -18.92
CA LEU A 139 -7.90 21.14 -19.96
C LEU A 139 -7.91 21.71 -21.39
N CYS A 140 -8.15 23.01 -21.56
CA CYS A 140 -8.15 23.64 -22.88
C CYS A 140 -6.78 23.49 -23.55
N GLY A 141 -6.76 22.88 -24.74
CA GLY A 141 -5.53 22.56 -25.48
C GLY A 141 -4.58 21.56 -24.78
N ALA A 142 -4.99 20.91 -23.69
CA ALA A 142 -4.15 19.94 -22.99
C ALA A 142 -3.96 18.65 -23.80
N HIS A 143 -2.83 17.98 -23.61
CA HIS A 143 -2.51 16.68 -24.21
C HIS A 143 -2.47 15.58 -23.15
N ILE A 144 -2.85 14.35 -23.51
CA ILE A 144 -2.85 13.18 -22.63
C ILE A 144 -2.19 11.96 -23.31
N GLU A 145 -1.15 11.40 -22.69
CA GLU A 145 -0.32 10.32 -23.25
C GLU A 145 -0.01 9.21 -22.21
N TRP A 146 0.26 7.98 -22.66
CA TRP A 146 0.68 6.89 -21.76
C TRP A 146 2.19 6.97 -21.46
N ALA A 147 2.54 7.46 -20.27
CA ALA A 147 3.88 7.93 -19.91
C ALA A 147 4.85 6.81 -19.47
N LYS A 148 4.91 5.72 -20.25
CA LYS A 148 5.67 4.49 -19.96
C LYS A 148 7.17 4.72 -19.72
N GLU A 149 7.76 5.73 -20.34
CA GLU A 149 9.20 6.05 -20.20
C GLU A 149 9.49 7.00 -19.02
N LYS A 150 8.50 7.82 -18.62
CA LYS A 150 8.67 8.84 -17.58
C LYS A 150 8.45 8.27 -16.17
N SER A 151 7.99 7.02 -16.03
CA SER A 151 7.79 6.36 -14.75
C SER A 151 7.96 4.84 -14.80
N SER A 152 8.61 4.29 -13.77
CA SER A 152 8.75 2.83 -13.54
C SER A 152 7.50 2.18 -12.95
N ARG A 153 6.48 2.96 -12.57
CA ARG A 153 5.17 2.43 -12.17
C ARG A 153 4.39 2.01 -13.42
N LYS A 154 3.70 0.86 -13.34
CA LYS A 154 2.64 0.51 -14.30
C LYS A 154 1.53 1.56 -14.23
N ASN A 155 0.65 1.59 -15.24
CA ASN A 155 -0.60 2.34 -15.18
C ASN A 155 -0.42 3.85 -14.97
N VAL A 156 0.56 4.46 -15.65
CA VAL A 156 0.82 5.91 -15.59
C VAL A 156 0.47 6.55 -16.93
N PHE A 157 -0.39 7.56 -16.90
CA PHE A 157 -0.52 8.52 -18.00
C PHE A 157 -0.08 9.91 -17.56
N GLN A 158 0.34 10.71 -18.53
CA GLN A 158 0.68 12.12 -18.35
C GLN A 158 -0.43 13.01 -18.91
N ILE A 159 -0.68 14.13 -18.22
CA ILE A 159 -1.39 15.29 -18.74
C ILE A 159 -0.37 16.43 -18.90
N THR A 160 -0.32 17.04 -20.08
CA THR A 160 0.50 18.21 -20.41
C THR A 160 -0.42 19.39 -20.72
N THR A 161 -0.28 20.51 -20.01
CA THR A 161 -1.10 21.72 -20.27
C THR A 161 -0.43 22.66 -21.27
N VAL A 162 -1.21 23.52 -21.93
CA VAL A 162 -0.68 24.63 -22.75
C VAL A 162 0.21 25.59 -21.95
N SER A 163 -0.02 25.68 -20.63
CA SER A 163 0.83 26.43 -19.69
C SER A 163 2.11 25.69 -19.26
N GLY A 164 2.47 24.58 -19.91
CA GLY A 164 3.71 23.85 -19.66
C GLY A 164 3.76 23.11 -18.32
N ASN A 165 2.61 22.83 -17.69
CA ASN A 165 2.56 21.96 -16.52
C ASN A 165 2.47 20.50 -16.98
N GLU A 166 3.27 19.63 -16.37
CA GLU A 166 3.21 18.17 -16.61
C GLU A 166 2.82 17.45 -15.31
N PHE A 167 1.75 16.66 -15.37
CA PHE A 167 1.27 15.83 -14.27
C PHE A 167 1.21 14.37 -14.68
N LEU A 168 1.72 13.47 -13.84
CA LEU A 168 1.53 12.03 -13.95
C LEU A 168 0.40 11.59 -13.03
N LEU A 169 -0.57 10.84 -13.56
CA LEU A 169 -1.65 10.20 -12.80
C LEU A 169 -1.52 8.67 -12.88
N GLN A 170 -1.82 7.99 -11.78
CA GLN A 170 -1.67 6.53 -11.65
C GLN A 170 -2.68 5.91 -10.68
N SER A 171 -3.09 4.68 -11.00
CA SER A 171 -3.80 3.75 -10.12
C SER A 171 -3.13 2.39 -10.19
N ASP A 172 -3.20 1.62 -9.11
CA ASP A 172 -2.74 0.23 -9.07
C ASP A 172 -3.81 -0.74 -9.64
N ILE A 173 -4.99 -0.21 -10.02
CA ILE A 173 -6.11 -0.95 -10.62
C ILE A 173 -6.28 -0.50 -12.09
N ASP A 174 -6.07 -1.44 -13.02
CA ASP A 174 -6.11 -1.22 -14.48
C ASP A 174 -7.41 -0.56 -14.95
N PHE A 175 -8.57 -1.12 -14.55
CA PHE A 175 -9.88 -0.58 -14.94
C PHE A 175 -10.06 0.87 -14.52
N ILE A 176 -9.67 1.22 -13.30
CA ILE A 176 -9.79 2.58 -12.77
C ILE A 176 -8.91 3.55 -13.56
N ILE A 177 -7.65 3.19 -13.88
CA ILE A 177 -6.82 4.12 -14.66
C ILE A 177 -7.30 4.27 -16.11
N LEU A 178 -7.83 3.20 -16.71
CA LEU A 178 -8.36 3.23 -18.07
C LEU A 178 -9.62 4.10 -18.14
N ASP A 179 -10.55 3.94 -17.20
CA ASP A 179 -11.76 4.75 -17.07
C ASP A 179 -11.40 6.24 -16.85
N TRP A 180 -10.45 6.55 -15.96
CA TRP A 180 -9.94 7.92 -15.79
C TRP A 180 -9.25 8.49 -17.04
N PHE A 181 -8.45 7.69 -17.76
CA PHE A 181 -7.80 8.11 -19.01
C PHE A 181 -8.85 8.48 -20.07
N HIS A 182 -9.86 7.64 -20.26
CA HIS A 182 -10.94 7.89 -21.23
C HIS A 182 -11.82 9.07 -20.80
N ALA A 183 -12.16 9.19 -19.51
CA ALA A 183 -12.95 10.33 -19.02
C ALA A 183 -12.25 11.67 -19.28
N ILE A 184 -10.96 11.78 -18.91
CA ILE A 184 -10.18 13.01 -19.12
C ILE A 184 -9.93 13.28 -20.60
N LYS A 185 -9.61 12.25 -21.40
CA LYS A 185 -9.46 12.40 -22.85
C LYS A 185 -10.76 12.89 -23.49
N ASN A 186 -11.89 12.28 -23.14
CA ASN A 186 -13.20 12.68 -23.67
C ASN A 186 -13.58 14.11 -23.25
N ALA A 187 -13.17 14.57 -22.07
CA ALA A 187 -13.34 15.97 -21.66
C ALA A 187 -12.49 16.91 -22.52
N ILE A 188 -11.20 16.61 -22.72
CA ILE A 188 -10.30 17.37 -23.61
C ILE A 188 -10.84 17.43 -25.04
N ASP A 189 -11.28 16.29 -25.60
CA ASP A 189 -11.77 16.20 -26.98
C ASP A 189 -13.12 16.92 -27.22
N ARG A 190 -13.86 17.29 -26.16
CA ARG A 190 -15.07 18.14 -26.24
C ARG A 190 -14.77 19.65 -26.18
N LEU A 191 -13.54 20.07 -25.87
CA LEU A 191 -13.18 21.49 -25.79
C LEU A 191 -12.87 22.09 -27.16
N PRO A 192 -13.10 23.41 -27.36
CA PRO A 192 -12.70 24.09 -28.58
C PRO A 192 -11.20 23.91 -28.85
N LYS A 193 -10.86 23.47 -30.06
CA LYS A 193 -9.49 23.37 -30.53
C LYS A 193 -9.18 24.65 -31.29
N ASP A 194 -8.62 25.65 -30.60
CA ASP A 194 -8.27 26.94 -31.18
C ASP A 194 -7.36 26.76 -32.41
N SER A 195 -7.87 27.15 -33.58
CA SER A 195 -7.22 26.99 -34.88
C SER A 195 -6.10 28.00 -35.16
N SER A 196 -5.58 28.65 -34.11
CA SER A 196 -4.72 29.84 -34.15
C SER A 196 -3.37 29.66 -33.44
N CYS A 197 -2.93 28.43 -33.16
CA CYS A 197 -1.58 28.13 -32.69
C CYS A 197 -0.84 27.18 -33.66
N PRO A 198 0.31 27.58 -34.26
CA PRO A 198 1.04 26.72 -35.18
C PRO A 198 1.75 25.58 -34.43
N SER A 199 1.60 24.36 -34.95
CA SER A 199 2.15 23.12 -34.39
C SER A 199 3.68 23.14 -34.26
N ARG A 200 4.20 23.56 -33.10
CA ARG A 200 5.62 23.44 -32.78
C ARG A 200 5.95 22.01 -32.36
N ASN A 201 6.68 21.30 -33.21
CA ASN A 201 7.20 19.96 -32.94
C ASN A 201 7.90 19.87 -31.57
N LEU A 202 7.38 19.04 -30.67
CA LEU A 202 8.00 18.76 -29.36
C LEU A 202 8.96 17.53 -29.40
N GLU A 203 9.29 17.03 -30.59
CA GLU A 203 10.36 16.04 -30.80
C GLU A 203 11.75 16.54 -30.34
N LEU A 204 11.95 17.86 -30.28
CA LEU A 204 13.27 18.50 -30.21
C LEU A 204 13.80 18.80 -28.79
N PHE A 205 13.55 17.92 -27.82
CA PHE A 205 14.23 17.94 -26.51
C PHE A 205 14.80 16.59 -26.03
N LYS A 206 15.12 15.68 -26.98
CA LYS A 206 16.06 14.58 -26.73
C LYS A 206 17.48 15.15 -26.66
N ILE A 207 17.98 15.42 -25.44
CA ILE A 207 19.39 15.77 -25.20
C ILE A 207 20.24 14.51 -25.40
N GLN A 208 20.64 14.26 -26.65
CA GLN A 208 21.52 13.18 -27.03
C GLN A 208 22.98 13.62 -26.84
N ARG A 209 23.81 12.77 -26.23
CA ARG A 209 25.22 13.10 -25.96
C ARG A 209 26.03 13.17 -27.26
N SER A 210 26.88 14.19 -27.36
CA SER A 210 27.81 14.37 -28.47
C SER A 210 29.02 13.44 -28.35
N SER A 211 29.00 12.37 -29.14
CA SER A 211 30.19 11.71 -29.68
C SER A 211 30.03 11.64 -31.20
N SER A 212 31.03 12.08 -31.94
CA SER A 212 30.95 12.43 -33.36
C SER A 212 30.76 11.24 -34.32
N THR A 213 30.62 11.56 -35.62
CA THR A 213 30.73 10.68 -36.82
C THR A 213 29.56 9.67 -37.01
N GLU A 214 28.91 9.53 -38.18
CA GLU A 214 29.16 10.03 -39.57
C GLU A 214 27.88 10.58 -40.26
N LEU A 215 27.96 10.89 -41.57
CA LEU A 215 26.93 11.48 -42.42
C LEU A 215 26.51 10.53 -43.58
N LEU A 216 25.38 10.86 -44.24
CA LEU A 216 24.81 10.18 -45.44
C LEU A 216 24.16 8.80 -45.13
N SER A 217 23.25 8.25 -45.95
CA SER A 217 22.73 8.63 -47.27
C SER A 217 21.20 8.41 -47.44
N HIS A 218 20.68 8.71 -48.64
CA HIS A 218 19.27 8.70 -49.03
C HIS A 218 18.52 7.34 -48.98
N TYR A 219 17.23 7.41 -48.61
CA TYR A 219 16.05 7.05 -49.43
C TYR A 219 16.16 5.79 -50.32
N ASN A 220 15.49 4.69 -49.94
CA ASN A 220 14.55 4.01 -50.85
C ASN A 220 13.62 2.95 -50.18
N SER A 221 12.46 2.80 -50.82
CA SER A 221 11.52 1.67 -50.90
C SER A 221 11.65 0.43 -49.99
N ASP A 222 10.49 0.11 -49.38
CA ASP A 222 9.85 -1.21 -49.28
C ASP A 222 10.20 -2.26 -48.21
N ILE A 223 9.08 -2.80 -47.68
CA ILE A 223 8.82 -4.10 -47.05
C ILE A 223 9.91 -4.67 -46.13
N LYS A 224 9.66 -4.56 -44.81
CA LYS A 224 10.04 -5.57 -43.81
C LYS A 224 8.89 -5.87 -42.86
N GLU A 225 8.80 -7.13 -42.46
CA GLU A 225 7.63 -7.73 -41.82
C GLU A 225 7.33 -7.16 -40.42
N GLN A 226 6.06 -7.15 -40.03
CA GLN A 226 5.65 -6.84 -38.66
C GLN A 226 6.13 -7.93 -37.70
N LYS A 227 7.28 -7.71 -37.06
CA LYS A 227 7.80 -8.59 -36.01
C LYS A 227 6.94 -8.40 -34.73
N PRO A 228 6.21 -9.42 -34.23
CA PRO A 228 5.20 -9.21 -33.20
C PRO A 228 5.83 -8.90 -31.84
N GLU A 229 5.61 -7.68 -31.34
CA GLU A 229 6.14 -7.21 -30.03
C GLU A 229 5.57 -7.96 -28.81
N HIS A 230 4.49 -8.72 -28.99
CA HIS A 230 3.68 -9.30 -27.91
C HIS A 230 4.34 -10.44 -27.11
N ARG A 231 5.63 -10.75 -27.34
CA ARG A 231 6.33 -11.90 -26.71
C ARG A 231 7.01 -11.61 -25.36
N LYS A 232 7.12 -10.35 -24.91
CA LYS A 232 7.89 -10.02 -23.68
C LYS A 232 7.13 -10.18 -22.34
N SER A 233 5.81 -10.40 -22.35
CA SER A 233 5.02 -10.58 -21.11
C SER A 233 4.83 -12.03 -20.67
N LEU A 234 5.17 -13.02 -21.51
CA LEU A 234 4.83 -14.43 -21.30
C LEU A 234 5.73 -15.17 -20.29
N ASN A 235 6.92 -14.63 -19.99
CA ASN A 235 7.95 -15.34 -19.22
C ASN A 235 8.10 -14.85 -17.76
N GLN A 236 7.22 -13.97 -17.27
CA GLN A 236 7.36 -13.39 -15.93
C GLN A 236 6.95 -14.40 -14.83
N ILE A 237 7.77 -14.57 -13.79
CA ILE A 237 7.49 -15.47 -12.65
C ILE A 237 6.58 -14.78 -11.62
N PHE A 238 6.94 -13.57 -11.17
CA PHE A 238 6.12 -12.74 -10.28
C PHE A 238 4.98 -12.07 -11.05
N GLY A 239 3.73 -12.28 -10.62
CA GLY A 239 2.55 -11.79 -11.34
C GLY A 239 1.90 -12.81 -12.26
N SER A 240 2.49 -14.01 -12.41
CA SER A 240 1.87 -15.13 -13.11
C SER A 240 1.03 -16.00 -12.17
N HIS A 241 0.04 -16.71 -12.72
CA HIS A 241 -0.71 -17.71 -11.97
C HIS A 241 0.21 -18.86 -11.54
N LEU A 242 0.04 -19.34 -10.31
CA LEU A 242 0.84 -20.42 -9.73
C LEU A 242 0.89 -21.67 -10.64
N HIS A 243 -0.23 -22.04 -11.26
CA HIS A 243 -0.28 -23.18 -12.18
C HIS A 243 0.63 -23.00 -13.40
N LYS A 244 0.73 -21.79 -13.99
CA LYS A 244 1.58 -21.54 -15.17
C LYS A 244 3.06 -21.56 -14.86
N VAL A 245 3.44 -21.07 -13.67
CA VAL A 245 4.82 -21.16 -13.17
C VAL A 245 5.18 -22.64 -12.96
N CYS A 246 4.34 -23.38 -12.25
CA CYS A 246 4.53 -24.80 -11.97
C CYS A 246 4.58 -25.68 -13.24
N GLU A 247 3.66 -25.48 -14.18
CA GLU A 247 3.60 -26.14 -15.50
C GLU A 247 4.88 -25.90 -16.30
N ARG A 248 5.32 -24.64 -16.39
CA ARG A 248 6.54 -24.25 -17.13
C ARG A 248 7.83 -24.77 -16.50
N GLU A 249 7.85 -24.90 -15.18
CA GLU A 249 8.96 -25.47 -14.41
C GLU A 249 8.91 -27.01 -14.29
N ASN A 250 7.88 -27.66 -14.87
CA ASN A 250 7.56 -29.08 -14.71
C ASN A 250 7.59 -29.55 -13.24
N SER A 251 6.90 -28.79 -12.37
CA SER A 251 6.90 -28.98 -10.91
C SER A 251 5.51 -28.71 -10.32
N THR A 252 5.29 -29.05 -9.04
CA THR A 252 4.11 -28.57 -8.27
C THR A 252 4.46 -27.52 -7.22
N VAL A 253 5.75 -27.16 -7.08
CA VAL A 253 6.20 -26.10 -6.18
C VAL A 253 7.25 -25.25 -6.90
N PRO A 254 7.07 -23.92 -7.02
CA PRO A 254 7.99 -23.06 -7.76
C PRO A 254 9.44 -23.16 -7.26
N TRP A 255 10.42 -23.20 -8.17
CA TRP A 255 11.85 -23.22 -7.83
C TRP A 255 12.24 -22.02 -6.97
N PHE A 256 11.72 -20.83 -7.28
CA PHE A 256 11.94 -19.63 -6.47
C PHE A 256 11.47 -19.81 -5.01
N VAL A 257 10.32 -20.45 -4.78
CA VAL A 257 9.79 -20.72 -3.42
C VAL A 257 10.71 -21.68 -2.68
N LYS A 258 11.15 -22.77 -3.33
CA LYS A 258 12.08 -23.75 -2.76
C LYS A 258 13.43 -23.10 -2.39
N GLN A 259 14.02 -22.31 -3.30
CA GLN A 259 15.28 -21.60 -3.05
C GLN A 259 15.18 -20.60 -1.87
N CYS A 260 14.09 -19.80 -1.81
CA CYS A 260 13.88 -18.89 -0.70
C CYS A 260 13.76 -19.61 0.65
N ILE A 261 13.06 -20.73 0.68
CA ILE A 261 12.91 -21.57 1.88
C ILE A 261 14.26 -22.17 2.30
N GLU A 262 15.01 -22.75 1.37
CA GLU A 262 16.36 -23.29 1.62
C GLU A 262 17.31 -22.24 2.20
N ALA A 263 17.35 -21.04 1.63
CA ALA A 263 18.16 -19.94 2.14
C ALA A 263 17.75 -19.49 3.55
N VAL A 264 16.45 -19.47 3.87
CA VAL A 264 15.96 -19.12 5.21
C VAL A 264 16.23 -20.24 6.22
N GLU A 265 16.18 -21.51 5.81
CA GLU A 265 16.59 -22.64 6.68
C GLU A 265 18.09 -22.65 6.96
N LYS A 266 18.90 -22.33 5.95
CA LYS A 266 20.36 -22.31 6.02
C LYS A 266 20.93 -21.21 6.92
N ARG A 267 20.34 -20.00 6.89
CA ARG A 267 20.90 -18.81 7.58
C ARG A 267 19.89 -17.85 8.22
N GLY A 268 18.60 -18.18 8.23
CA GLY A 268 17.52 -17.31 8.75
C GLY A 268 16.79 -17.82 10.00
N LEU A 269 16.86 -19.11 10.34
CA LEU A 269 16.04 -19.72 11.40
C LEU A 269 16.22 -19.09 12.79
N ASP A 270 17.40 -18.59 13.10
CA ASP A 270 17.78 -18.06 14.41
C ASP A 270 17.73 -16.51 14.47
N VAL A 271 17.22 -15.84 13.42
CA VAL A 271 17.24 -14.37 13.29
C VAL A 271 15.97 -13.72 13.87
N ASP A 272 16.15 -12.77 14.79
CA ASP A 272 15.10 -11.96 15.40
C ASP A 272 14.07 -11.41 14.39
N GLY A 273 12.81 -11.77 14.59
CA GLY A 273 11.70 -11.29 13.77
C GLY A 273 11.77 -11.74 12.31
N ILE A 274 12.39 -12.89 12.00
CA ILE A 274 12.32 -13.50 10.67
C ILE A 274 10.88 -13.54 10.14
N TYR A 275 10.68 -13.24 8.85
CA TYR A 275 9.38 -12.94 8.21
C TYR A 275 8.59 -11.73 8.74
N ARG A 276 8.72 -11.29 10.00
CA ARG A 276 8.07 -10.06 10.53
C ARG A 276 8.78 -8.78 10.08
N VAL A 277 10.11 -8.75 10.22
CA VAL A 277 10.97 -7.64 9.76
C VAL A 277 10.93 -7.56 8.22
N SER A 278 11.11 -6.34 7.70
CA SER A 278 11.10 -6.05 6.27
C SER A 278 12.48 -5.63 5.80
N GLY A 279 13.06 -6.37 4.85
CA GLY A 279 14.33 -6.03 4.23
C GLY A 279 14.21 -4.88 3.24
N ASN A 280 15.34 -4.48 2.66
CA ASN A 280 15.39 -3.33 1.77
C ASN A 280 14.53 -3.54 0.50
N LEU A 281 13.47 -2.74 0.35
CA LEU A 281 12.51 -2.85 -0.76
C LEU A 281 13.15 -2.67 -2.15
N ALA A 282 14.19 -1.85 -2.28
CA ALA A 282 14.90 -1.69 -3.56
C ALA A 282 15.69 -2.96 -3.90
N THR A 283 16.33 -3.60 -2.91
CA THR A 283 17.02 -4.89 -3.09
C THR A 283 16.03 -6.02 -3.39
N ILE A 284 14.86 -6.04 -2.72
CA ILE A 284 13.76 -6.97 -3.03
C ILE A 284 13.29 -6.79 -4.48
N GLN A 285 13.12 -5.56 -4.95
CA GLN A 285 12.74 -5.28 -6.34
C GLN A 285 13.84 -5.66 -7.35
N LYS A 286 15.13 -5.55 -6.98
CA LYS A 286 16.24 -6.06 -7.80
C LYS A 286 16.21 -7.59 -7.91
N LEU A 287 15.96 -8.29 -6.80
CA LEU A 287 15.81 -9.74 -6.79
C LEU A 287 14.60 -10.19 -7.63
N ARG A 288 13.45 -9.53 -7.43
CA ARG A 288 12.24 -9.69 -8.26
C ARG A 288 12.53 -9.51 -9.75
N PHE A 289 13.36 -8.54 -10.13
CA PHE A 289 13.75 -8.36 -11.53
C PHE A 289 14.57 -9.54 -12.07
N ILE A 290 15.65 -9.93 -11.36
CA ILE A 290 16.55 -11.02 -11.76
C ILE A 290 15.79 -12.36 -11.91
N VAL A 291 14.89 -12.69 -10.98
CA VAL A 291 14.04 -13.89 -11.06
C VAL A 291 13.12 -13.87 -12.29
N ASN A 292 12.57 -12.70 -12.64
CA ASN A 292 11.71 -12.54 -13.81
C ASN A 292 12.45 -12.54 -15.15
N GLN A 293 13.76 -12.36 -15.12
CA GLN A 293 14.65 -12.49 -16.29
C GLN A 293 15.17 -13.93 -16.46
N GLU A 294 14.88 -14.82 -15.50
CA GLU A 294 15.34 -16.21 -15.44
C GLU A 294 16.89 -16.32 -15.46
N GLU A 295 17.55 -15.27 -14.98
CA GLU A 295 18.97 -15.23 -14.72
C GLU A 295 19.32 -16.19 -13.56
N LYS A 296 20.52 -16.77 -13.58
CA LYS A 296 20.96 -17.77 -12.60
C LYS A 296 21.03 -17.16 -11.19
N LEU A 297 19.97 -17.37 -10.40
CA LEU A 297 19.88 -16.90 -9.02
C LEU A 297 20.71 -17.80 -8.08
N ASN A 298 21.69 -17.20 -7.39
CA ASN A 298 22.25 -17.72 -6.15
C ASN A 298 21.80 -16.84 -4.98
N LEU A 299 21.29 -17.43 -3.90
CA LEU A 299 20.86 -16.72 -2.68
C LEU A 299 21.94 -16.64 -1.58
N ASP A 300 23.11 -17.24 -1.81
CA ASP A 300 24.31 -17.05 -0.99
C ASP A 300 25.18 -15.86 -1.45
N ASP A 301 24.91 -15.25 -2.60
CA ASP A 301 25.64 -14.06 -3.07
C ASP A 301 25.49 -12.90 -2.07
N SER A 302 26.57 -12.16 -1.82
CA SER A 302 26.60 -11.02 -0.87
C SER A 302 25.58 -9.91 -1.19
N GLN A 303 25.11 -9.84 -2.44
CA GLN A 303 24.00 -8.97 -2.83
C GLN A 303 22.69 -9.24 -2.06
N TRP A 304 22.55 -10.43 -1.48
CA TRP A 304 21.36 -10.92 -0.76
C TRP A 304 21.64 -11.28 0.70
N GLU A 305 22.75 -10.79 1.27
CA GLU A 305 23.19 -11.09 2.64
C GLU A 305 22.09 -10.83 3.68
N ASP A 306 21.33 -9.73 3.55
CA ASP A 306 20.12 -9.48 4.34
C ASP A 306 19.02 -10.54 4.06
N ILE A 307 18.80 -11.45 5.01
CA ILE A 307 17.75 -12.47 4.92
C ILE A 307 16.32 -11.89 4.92
N HIS A 308 16.14 -10.65 5.36
CA HIS A 308 14.88 -9.94 5.26
C HIS A 308 14.56 -9.49 3.82
N VAL A 309 15.55 -9.45 2.91
CA VAL A 309 15.31 -9.38 1.45
C VAL A 309 14.71 -10.69 0.95
N VAL A 310 15.29 -11.84 1.31
CA VAL A 310 14.81 -13.15 0.84
C VAL A 310 13.39 -13.43 1.34
N THR A 311 13.13 -13.26 2.65
CA THR A 311 11.78 -13.41 3.21
C THR A 311 10.82 -12.32 2.69
N GLY A 312 11.31 -11.11 2.44
CA GLY A 312 10.54 -10.03 1.81
C GLY A 312 10.08 -10.38 0.39
N ALA A 313 10.95 -10.99 -0.41
CA ALA A 313 10.68 -11.43 -1.77
C ALA A 313 9.77 -12.66 -1.83
N LEU A 314 9.92 -13.63 -0.92
CA LEU A 314 9.01 -14.77 -0.82
C LEU A 314 7.57 -14.31 -0.47
N LYS A 315 7.42 -13.38 0.49
CA LYS A 315 6.13 -12.73 0.78
C LYS A 315 5.59 -11.92 -0.41
N MET A 316 6.48 -11.32 -1.21
CA MET A 316 6.10 -10.57 -2.41
C MET A 316 5.60 -11.47 -3.54
N PHE A 317 6.19 -12.66 -3.72
CA PHE A 317 5.73 -13.64 -4.71
C PHE A 317 4.27 -14.02 -4.48
N PHE A 318 3.91 -14.50 -3.28
CA PHE A 318 2.53 -14.89 -2.95
C PHE A 318 1.53 -13.73 -3.03
N ARG A 319 1.95 -12.51 -2.64
CA ARG A 319 1.10 -11.31 -2.73
C ARG A 319 0.88 -10.86 -4.18
N GLU A 320 1.84 -11.08 -5.08
CA GLU A 320 1.73 -10.73 -6.50
C GLU A 320 1.08 -11.81 -7.38
N LEU A 321 0.86 -13.04 -6.90
CA LEU A 321 0.05 -14.02 -7.62
C LEU A 321 -1.34 -13.43 -7.93
N PRO A 322 -1.89 -13.53 -9.16
CA PRO A 322 -3.22 -13.01 -9.49
C PRO A 322 -4.33 -13.58 -8.60
N GLU A 323 -4.26 -14.89 -8.35
CA GLU A 323 -5.10 -15.61 -7.39
C GLU A 323 -4.27 -15.96 -6.14
N PRO A 324 -4.80 -15.80 -4.91
CA PRO A 324 -4.12 -16.19 -3.68
C PRO A 324 -3.76 -17.68 -3.62
N LEU A 325 -2.80 -18.05 -2.76
CA LEU A 325 -2.38 -19.45 -2.59
C LEU A 325 -3.56 -20.32 -2.13
N PHE A 326 -4.43 -19.77 -1.28
CA PHE A 326 -5.77 -20.31 -1.01
C PHE A 326 -6.75 -19.71 -2.03
N PRO A 327 -7.26 -20.47 -3.03
CA PRO A 327 -8.09 -19.94 -4.12
C PRO A 327 -9.33 -19.20 -3.63
N TYR A 328 -9.79 -18.18 -4.37
CA TYR A 328 -10.96 -17.37 -3.99
C TYR A 328 -12.21 -18.26 -3.78
N SER A 329 -12.42 -19.23 -4.68
CA SER A 329 -13.51 -20.22 -4.63
C SER A 329 -13.47 -21.18 -3.42
N PHE A 330 -12.38 -21.18 -2.64
CA PHE A 330 -12.24 -21.93 -1.40
C PHE A 330 -12.29 -21.04 -0.14
N PHE A 331 -12.17 -19.71 -0.25
CA PHE A 331 -12.02 -18.80 0.89
C PHE A 331 -13.13 -18.98 1.94
N GLU A 332 -14.40 -18.84 1.53
CA GLU A 332 -15.54 -19.01 2.44
C GLU A 332 -15.62 -20.42 3.03
N ARG A 333 -15.17 -21.46 2.31
CA ARG A 333 -15.15 -22.84 2.82
C ARG A 333 -14.12 -23.02 3.94
N PHE A 334 -12.95 -22.40 3.83
CA PHE A 334 -11.97 -22.36 4.92
C PHE A 334 -12.48 -21.55 6.11
N VAL A 335 -13.19 -20.44 5.86
CA VAL A 335 -13.87 -19.65 6.90
C VAL A 335 -14.96 -20.46 7.63
N GLU A 336 -15.78 -21.23 6.91
CA GLU A 336 -16.75 -22.17 7.48
C GLU A 336 -16.08 -23.31 8.26
N ALA A 337 -14.94 -23.82 7.79
CA ALA A 337 -14.18 -24.87 8.46
C ALA A 337 -13.67 -24.40 9.84
N ILE A 338 -13.06 -23.21 9.95
CA ILE A 338 -12.58 -22.69 11.23
C ILE A 338 -13.71 -22.26 12.19
N LYS A 339 -14.90 -21.90 11.68
CA LYS A 339 -16.09 -21.56 12.48
C LYS A 339 -16.71 -22.75 13.23
N LYS A 340 -16.29 -24.00 12.95
CA LYS A 340 -16.74 -25.19 13.67
C LYS A 340 -16.34 -25.12 15.15
N GLN A 341 -17.12 -25.74 16.04
CA GLN A 341 -16.90 -25.63 17.49
C GLN A 341 -15.71 -26.49 17.96
N ASP A 342 -15.74 -27.79 17.66
CA ASP A 342 -14.66 -28.73 18.02
C ASP A 342 -13.43 -28.57 17.11
N ASN A 343 -12.25 -28.68 17.71
CA ASN A 343 -10.97 -28.51 17.03
C ASN A 343 -10.63 -29.65 16.07
N ASN A 344 -10.95 -30.90 16.41
CA ASN A 344 -10.71 -32.03 15.49
C ASN A 344 -11.58 -31.90 14.23
N THR A 345 -12.84 -31.47 14.41
CA THR A 345 -13.77 -31.21 13.30
C THR A 345 -13.34 -29.99 12.45
N ARG A 346 -12.60 -29.01 13.00
CA ARG A 346 -11.91 -27.98 12.21
C ARG A 346 -10.79 -28.59 11.37
N ILE A 347 -9.91 -29.39 11.99
CA ILE A 347 -8.75 -30.02 11.36
C ILE A 347 -9.18 -30.90 10.18
N GLU A 348 -10.15 -31.79 10.37
CA GLU A 348 -10.62 -32.68 9.30
C GLU A 348 -11.33 -31.92 8.17
N ALA A 349 -12.08 -30.86 8.49
CA ALA A 349 -12.68 -29.99 7.47
C ALA A 349 -11.60 -29.25 6.65
N VAL A 350 -10.53 -28.78 7.29
CA VAL A 350 -9.39 -28.12 6.63
C VAL A 350 -8.57 -29.13 5.82
N LYS A 351 -8.24 -30.32 6.36
CA LYS A 351 -7.58 -31.43 5.64
C LYS A 351 -8.36 -31.78 4.37
N SER A 352 -9.67 -31.97 4.49
CA SER A 352 -10.55 -32.30 3.37
C SER A 352 -10.72 -31.17 2.34
N LEU A 353 -10.44 -29.91 2.69
CA LEU A 353 -10.34 -28.81 1.73
C LEU A 353 -8.97 -28.77 1.04
N VAL A 354 -7.89 -28.97 1.79
CA VAL A 354 -6.50 -29.01 1.29
C VAL A 354 -6.30 -30.16 0.31
N GLN A 355 -6.87 -31.34 0.56
CA GLN A 355 -6.89 -32.48 -0.37
C GLN A 355 -7.55 -32.14 -1.73
N LYS A 356 -8.56 -31.26 -1.73
CA LYS A 356 -9.33 -30.86 -2.92
C LYS A 356 -8.72 -29.66 -3.68
N LEU A 357 -7.63 -29.08 -3.20
CA LEU A 357 -6.93 -28.01 -3.91
C LEU A 357 -6.16 -28.57 -5.13
N PRO A 358 -5.94 -27.75 -6.18
CA PRO A 358 -5.01 -28.11 -7.26
C PRO A 358 -3.62 -28.47 -6.70
N PRO A 359 -2.91 -29.47 -7.27
CA PRO A 359 -1.60 -29.88 -6.78
C PRO A 359 -0.60 -28.72 -6.61
N PRO A 360 -0.50 -27.73 -7.53
CA PRO A 360 0.37 -26.56 -7.34
C PRO A 360 0.10 -25.79 -6.04
N ASN A 361 -1.17 -25.59 -5.68
CA ASN A 361 -1.56 -24.88 -4.47
C ASN A 361 -1.27 -25.74 -3.22
N ARG A 362 -1.75 -26.99 -3.22
CA ARG A 362 -1.61 -27.92 -2.10
C ARG A 362 -0.15 -28.21 -1.74
N ASP A 363 0.67 -28.51 -2.74
CA ASP A 363 2.06 -28.92 -2.53
C ASP A 363 2.92 -27.70 -2.13
N THR A 364 2.64 -26.53 -2.71
CA THR A 364 3.26 -25.26 -2.30
C THR A 364 2.86 -24.88 -0.86
N MET A 365 1.61 -25.14 -0.45
CA MET A 365 1.23 -25.00 0.97
C MET A 365 1.98 -25.99 1.86
N LYS A 366 2.07 -27.28 1.50
CA LYS A 366 2.78 -28.30 2.30
C LYS A 366 4.24 -27.89 2.54
N VAL A 367 4.94 -27.45 1.49
CA VAL A 367 6.31 -26.95 1.59
C VAL A 367 6.41 -25.66 2.40
N LEU A 368 5.51 -24.69 2.22
CA LEU A 368 5.55 -23.42 2.96
C LEU A 368 5.25 -23.59 4.45
N PHE A 369 4.16 -24.27 4.82
CA PHE A 369 3.82 -24.50 6.23
C PHE A 369 4.83 -25.44 6.90
N GLY A 370 5.35 -26.44 6.19
CA GLY A 370 6.42 -27.32 6.66
C GLY A 370 7.78 -26.62 6.83
N HIS A 371 7.99 -25.47 6.21
CA HIS A 371 9.09 -24.55 6.53
C HIS A 371 8.77 -23.72 7.79
N LEU A 372 7.56 -23.15 7.86
CA LEU A 372 7.16 -22.26 8.97
C LEU A 372 7.09 -22.99 10.33
N THR A 373 6.81 -24.31 10.37
CA THR A 373 6.91 -25.09 11.61
C THR A 373 8.34 -25.10 12.17
N LYS A 374 9.37 -25.11 11.31
CA LYS A 374 10.79 -25.01 11.72
C LYS A 374 11.14 -23.62 12.27
N ILE A 375 10.50 -22.57 11.76
CA ILE A 375 10.59 -21.20 12.32
C ILE A 375 10.00 -21.18 13.74
N VAL A 376 8.80 -21.74 13.94
CA VAL A 376 8.16 -21.82 15.27
C VAL A 376 8.98 -22.70 16.24
N ALA A 377 9.58 -23.79 15.77
CA ALA A 377 10.50 -24.61 16.58
C ALA A 377 11.76 -23.85 17.04
N LYS A 378 12.05 -22.68 16.47
CA LYS A 378 13.14 -21.77 16.85
C LYS A 378 12.66 -20.47 17.52
N ALA A 379 11.39 -20.40 17.96
CA ALA A 379 10.77 -19.23 18.59
C ALA A 379 11.57 -18.64 19.78
N SER A 380 12.29 -19.49 20.53
CA SER A 380 13.16 -19.08 21.65
C SER A 380 14.40 -18.29 21.24
N LYS A 381 14.74 -18.25 19.95
CA LYS A 381 15.77 -17.39 19.37
C LYS A 381 15.17 -16.30 18.51
N ASN A 382 14.39 -16.67 17.49
CA ASN A 382 13.91 -15.73 16.46
C ASN A 382 12.70 -14.88 16.90
N LEU A 383 12.15 -15.11 18.10
CA LEU A 383 11.04 -14.33 18.67
C LEU A 383 9.77 -14.31 17.79
N MET A 384 9.51 -15.41 17.05
CA MET A 384 8.32 -15.61 16.21
C MET A 384 7.46 -16.77 16.72
N SER A 385 6.23 -16.46 17.12
CA SER A 385 5.19 -17.46 17.45
C SER A 385 4.27 -17.74 16.25
N THR A 386 3.48 -18.82 16.36
CA THR A 386 2.41 -19.18 15.41
C THR A 386 1.50 -17.99 15.09
N GLN A 387 1.04 -17.24 16.10
CA GLN A 387 0.17 -16.06 15.92
C GLN A 387 0.89 -14.93 15.16
N SER A 388 2.16 -14.68 15.49
CA SER A 388 2.94 -13.64 14.81
C SER A 388 3.23 -13.98 13.34
N LEU A 389 3.34 -15.27 13.00
CA LEU A 389 3.40 -15.74 11.61
C LEU A 389 2.01 -15.74 10.95
N GLY A 390 0.95 -16.05 11.68
CA GLY A 390 -0.45 -15.93 11.22
C GLY A 390 -0.78 -14.52 10.75
N ILE A 391 -0.41 -13.50 11.53
CA ILE A 391 -0.57 -12.07 11.17
C ILE A 391 0.21 -11.68 9.90
N VAL A 392 1.37 -12.31 9.64
CA VAL A 392 2.19 -12.05 8.44
C VAL A 392 1.65 -12.80 7.22
N PHE A 393 1.28 -14.07 7.37
CA PHE A 393 0.95 -14.97 6.28
C PHE A 393 -0.54 -15.02 5.93
N GLY A 394 -1.45 -14.74 6.87
CA GLY A 394 -2.89 -14.62 6.62
C GLY A 394 -3.21 -13.71 5.42
N PRO A 395 -2.94 -12.40 5.50
CA PRO A 395 -3.17 -11.47 4.39
C PRO A 395 -2.19 -11.62 3.21
N THR A 396 -1.15 -12.46 3.33
CA THR A 396 -0.21 -12.75 2.23
C THR A 396 -0.68 -13.94 1.38
N LEU A 397 -1.31 -14.95 2.00
CA LEU A 397 -1.71 -16.21 1.35
C LEU A 397 -3.20 -16.29 1.05
N LEU A 398 -4.04 -15.54 1.79
CA LEU A 398 -5.48 -15.47 1.64
C LEU A 398 -5.93 -14.04 1.32
N ARG A 399 -6.91 -13.91 0.43
CA ARG A 399 -7.59 -12.65 0.11
C ARG A 399 -9.07 -12.95 -0.12
N ALA A 400 -9.96 -12.06 0.33
CA ALA A 400 -11.37 -12.13 -0.05
C ALA A 400 -11.54 -11.54 -1.45
N GLU A 401 -12.41 -12.14 -2.27
CA GLU A 401 -12.66 -11.68 -3.65
C GLU A 401 -13.49 -10.39 -3.70
N ASN A 402 -14.38 -10.20 -2.72
CA ASN A 402 -15.22 -9.01 -2.57
C ASN A 402 -15.01 -8.38 -1.17
N GLU A 403 -14.84 -7.05 -1.12
CA GLU A 403 -14.75 -6.27 0.12
C GLU A 403 -16.13 -5.97 0.76
N THR A 404 -17.19 -6.67 0.34
CA THR A 404 -18.57 -6.45 0.81
C THR A 404 -18.84 -6.96 2.23
N GLY A 405 -17.93 -7.77 2.79
CA GLY A 405 -17.95 -8.18 4.20
C GLY A 405 -17.22 -7.20 5.12
N ASN A 406 -17.34 -7.38 6.44
CA ASN A 406 -16.56 -6.59 7.39
C ASN A 406 -15.08 -6.96 7.29
N MET A 407 -14.28 -6.09 6.67
CA MET A 407 -12.85 -6.28 6.41
C MET A 407 -12.04 -6.70 7.65
N ALA A 408 -12.36 -6.16 8.84
CA ALA A 408 -11.68 -6.54 10.08
C ALA A 408 -11.97 -7.99 10.49
N ILE A 409 -13.20 -8.49 10.25
CA ILE A 409 -13.56 -9.89 10.50
C ILE A 409 -12.83 -10.80 9.50
N HIS A 410 -12.73 -10.40 8.23
CA HIS A 410 -12.02 -11.17 7.21
C HIS A 410 -10.53 -11.31 7.55
N MET A 411 -9.87 -10.24 8.02
CA MET A 411 -8.47 -10.30 8.49
C MET A 411 -8.30 -11.27 9.68
N VAL A 412 -9.24 -11.29 10.64
CA VAL A 412 -9.19 -12.25 11.76
C VAL A 412 -9.27 -13.69 11.27
N TYR A 413 -10.19 -14.00 10.33
CA TYR A 413 -10.28 -15.34 9.77
C TYR A 413 -9.06 -15.75 8.94
N GLN A 414 -8.48 -14.84 8.15
CA GLN A 414 -7.25 -15.09 7.38
C GLN A 414 -6.09 -15.50 8.32
N ASN A 415 -5.93 -14.80 9.44
CA ASN A 415 -4.92 -15.12 10.44
C ASN A 415 -5.22 -16.47 11.12
N GLN A 416 -6.47 -16.72 11.53
CA GLN A 416 -6.88 -17.97 12.19
C GLN A 416 -6.70 -19.21 11.27
N ILE A 417 -6.97 -19.08 9.96
CA ILE A 417 -6.70 -20.16 8.99
C ILE A 417 -5.19 -20.41 8.90
N ALA A 418 -4.37 -19.37 8.78
CA ALA A 418 -2.91 -19.51 8.73
C ALA A 418 -2.32 -20.06 10.04
N GLU A 419 -2.87 -19.72 11.19
CA GLU A 419 -2.48 -20.27 12.50
C GLU A 419 -2.82 -21.76 12.61
N LEU A 420 -4.04 -22.18 12.25
CA LEU A 420 -4.46 -23.59 12.31
C LEU A 420 -3.67 -24.47 11.34
N MET A 421 -3.43 -23.99 10.11
CA MET A 421 -2.58 -24.66 9.11
C MET A 421 -1.13 -24.86 9.57
N LEU A 422 -0.67 -24.02 10.50
CA LEU A 422 0.69 -24.05 11.06
C LEU A 422 0.77 -24.87 12.36
N SER A 423 -0.20 -24.76 13.27
CA SER A 423 -0.21 -25.51 14.53
C SER A 423 -0.55 -26.98 14.36
N GLU A 424 -1.45 -27.31 13.42
CA GLU A 424 -1.94 -28.68 13.17
C GLU A 424 -1.37 -29.25 11.85
N TYR A 425 -0.27 -28.68 11.36
CA TYR A 425 0.40 -29.02 10.10
C TYR A 425 0.52 -30.53 9.87
N SER A 426 1.03 -31.28 10.85
CA SER A 426 1.25 -32.73 10.71
C SER A 426 -0.05 -33.51 10.51
N LYS A 427 -1.18 -33.06 11.08
CA LYS A 427 -2.49 -33.69 10.86
C LYS A 427 -3.05 -33.30 9.49
N ILE A 428 -3.02 -32.00 9.17
CA ILE A 428 -3.59 -31.45 7.93
C ILE A 428 -2.87 -31.97 6.66
N PHE A 429 -1.56 -32.19 6.74
CA PHE A 429 -0.74 -32.67 5.63
C PHE A 429 -0.24 -34.12 5.78
N SER A 430 -0.79 -34.88 6.74
CA SER A 430 -0.61 -36.34 6.83
C SER A 430 -1.10 -37.03 5.55
N SER A 431 -0.46 -38.13 5.19
CA SER A 431 -1.01 -39.11 4.26
C SER A 431 -2.18 -39.83 4.93
N GLU A 432 -2.95 -40.62 4.16
CA GLU A 432 -3.88 -41.62 4.73
C GLU A 432 -3.23 -43.02 4.80
N GLU A 433 -1.88 -43.04 4.65
CA GLU A 433 -1.01 -44.22 4.60
C GLU A 433 0.19 -44.11 5.58
N ASP A 434 0.15 -43.13 6.51
CA ASP A 434 1.15 -42.91 7.59
C ASP A 434 0.69 -43.55 8.93
#